data_AF-A0A2E9BN73-F1
#
_entry.id   AF-A0A2E9BN73-F1
#
_cell.length_a   1.000
_cell.length_b   1.000
_cell.length_c   1.000
_cell.angle_alpha   90.00
_cell.angle_beta   90.00
_cell.angle_gamma   90.00
#
_symmetry.space_group_name_H-M   'P 1'
#
loop_
_entity.id
_entity.type
_entity.pdbx_description
1 polymer ?
#
loop_
_entity_poly.entity_id
_entity_poly.type
_entity_poly.pdbx_seq_one_letter_code
_entity_poly.pdbx_strand_id
1 'polypeptide(L)'
;MLQWPRDEQQFIACGTGYYDRDLVAQFTLLTLDGRVTGQRMFLGKPVPVIEIDALYRHSDCLQGSEKSPECYSGLLQPRKP
;
A
#
# COMPACT_ATOMS: atom_id res chain seq x y z
N MET A 1 13.47 -12.01 -16.11
CA MET A 1 12.15 -12.11 -15.45
C MET A 1 12.20 -11.18 -14.25
N LEU A 2 11.33 -10.17 -14.18
CA LEU A 2 11.19 -9.34 -12.98
C LEU A 2 10.39 -10.16 -11.96
N GLN A 3 11.04 -10.64 -10.91
CA GLN A 3 10.42 -11.48 -9.89
C GLN A 3 10.43 -10.74 -8.56
N TRP A 4 9.38 -10.93 -7.75
CA TRP A 4 9.35 -10.46 -6.38
C TRP A 4 10.46 -11.15 -5.56
N PRO A 5 11.27 -10.42 -4.78
CA PRO A 5 12.33 -11.03 -3.99
C PRO A 5 11.78 -11.82 -2.82
N ARG A 6 12.60 -12.73 -2.30
CA ARG A 6 12.22 -13.69 -1.26
C ARG A 6 12.33 -13.11 0.16
N ASP A 7 13.09 -12.05 0.34
CA ASP A 7 13.38 -11.42 1.63
C ASP A 7 12.60 -10.11 1.80
N GLU A 8 12.51 -9.63 3.05
CA GLU A 8 11.98 -8.31 3.35
C GLU A 8 12.76 -7.22 2.59
N GLN A 9 12.04 -6.35 1.89
CA GLN A 9 12.64 -5.22 1.20
C GLN A 9 11.67 -4.04 1.06
N GLN A 10 12.25 -2.89 0.75
CA GLN A 10 11.50 -1.72 0.30
C GLN A 10 11.05 -1.90 -1.15
N PHE A 11 9.93 -1.29 -1.50
CA PHE A 11 9.41 -1.23 -2.86
C PHE A 11 8.69 0.11 -3.05
N ILE A 12 8.46 0.47 -4.30
CA ILE A 12 7.60 1.60 -4.66
C ILE A 12 6.31 1.01 -5.22
N ALA A 13 5.18 1.37 -4.64
CA ALA A 13 3.88 1.00 -5.16
C ALA A 13 3.20 2.21 -5.80
N CYS A 14 2.88 2.09 -7.08
CA CYS A 14 2.21 3.10 -7.88
C CYS A 14 0.85 2.54 -8.29
N GLY A 15 -0.24 3.23 -7.97
CA GLY A 15 -1.56 2.92 -8.52
C GLY A 15 -2.05 4.07 -9.39
N THR A 16 -2.99 3.80 -10.30
CA THR A 16 -3.72 4.87 -10.99
C THR A 16 -4.65 5.58 -10.01
N GLY A 17 -4.49 6.90 -9.84
CA GLY A 17 -5.33 7.72 -8.96
C GLY A 17 -4.70 8.02 -7.59
N TYR A 18 -5.46 8.72 -6.75
CA TYR A 18 -5.00 9.12 -5.42
C TYR A 18 -5.64 8.24 -4.34
N TYR A 19 -4.83 7.54 -3.56
CA TYR A 19 -5.30 6.92 -2.33
C TYR A 19 -5.41 7.98 -1.24
N ASP A 20 -6.49 7.94 -0.47
CA ASP A 20 -6.65 8.81 0.69
C ASP A 20 -5.55 8.51 1.71
N ARG A 21 -4.84 9.55 2.16
CA ARG A 21 -3.69 9.39 3.06
C ARG A 21 -4.12 8.85 4.42
N ASP A 22 -5.35 9.13 4.83
CA ASP A 22 -5.91 8.67 6.10
C ASP A 22 -6.28 7.17 6.07
N LEU A 23 -6.31 6.55 4.88
CA LEU A 23 -6.54 5.10 4.73
C LEU A 23 -5.26 4.26 4.87
N VAL A 24 -4.08 4.90 4.90
CA VAL A 24 -2.76 4.27 4.91
C VAL A 24 -1.86 4.90 5.98
N ALA A 25 -2.34 4.88 7.23
CA ALA A 25 -1.60 5.41 8.37
C ALA A 25 -0.34 4.56 8.69
N GLN A 26 0.54 5.08 9.55
CA GLN A 26 1.68 4.29 10.03
C GLN A 26 1.18 3.05 10.78
N PHE A 27 1.88 1.92 10.58
CA PHE A 27 1.58 0.61 11.18
C PHE A 27 0.30 -0.09 10.70
N THR A 28 -0.38 0.44 9.67
CA THR A 28 -1.50 -0.26 9.04
C THR A 28 -1.04 -1.49 8.28
N LEU A 29 -1.70 -2.63 8.55
CA LEU A 29 -1.46 -3.88 7.84
C LEU A 29 -2.26 -3.91 6.52
N LEU A 30 -1.57 -4.20 5.42
CA LEU A 30 -2.13 -4.17 4.07
C LEU A 30 -1.74 -5.43 3.28
N THR A 31 -2.64 -5.87 2.41
CA THR A 31 -2.31 -6.79 1.30
C THR A 31 -2.38 -6.01 -0.01
N LEU A 32 -1.36 -6.18 -0.84
CA LEU A 32 -1.24 -5.57 -2.16
C LEU A 32 -1.22 -6.67 -3.20
N ASP A 33 -2.15 -6.60 -4.16
CA ASP A 33 -2.09 -7.40 -5.38
C ASP A 33 -1.71 -6.48 -6.54
N GLY A 34 -0.75 -6.92 -7.35
CA GLY A 34 -0.23 -6.10 -8.44
C GLY A 34 0.90 -6.78 -9.19
N ARG A 35 1.56 -6.00 -10.06
CA ARG A 35 2.60 -6.51 -10.96
C ARG A 35 3.88 -5.69 -10.86
N VAL A 36 5.03 -6.37 -10.84
CA VAL A 36 6.32 -5.69 -10.93
C VAL A 36 6.50 -5.18 -12.36
N THR A 37 6.50 -3.86 -12.52
CA THR A 37 6.62 -3.20 -13.82
C THR A 37 8.02 -2.68 -14.10
N GLY A 38 8.88 -2.60 -13.08
CA GLY A 38 10.25 -2.15 -13.25
C GLY A 38 11.00 -2.04 -11.94
N GLN A 39 12.06 -1.25 -11.96
CA GLN A 39 12.90 -0.95 -10.80
C GLN A 39 13.25 0.54 -10.78
N ARG A 40 13.44 1.10 -9.58
CA ARG A 40 13.86 2.50 -9.37
C ARG A 40 14.83 2.58 -8.19
N MET A 41 15.70 3.59 -8.21
CA MET A 41 16.58 3.87 -7.08
C MET A 41 15.82 4.53 -5.93
N PHE A 42 15.85 3.92 -4.74
CA PHE A 42 15.32 4.46 -3.49
C PHE A 42 16.37 4.29 -2.38
N LEU A 43 16.72 5.40 -1.71
CA LEU A 43 17.77 5.41 -0.67
C LEU A 43 19.08 4.72 -1.10
N GLY A 44 19.49 4.93 -2.35
CA GLY A 44 20.73 4.36 -2.90
C GLY A 44 20.66 2.87 -3.27
N LYS A 45 19.49 2.23 -3.18
CA LYS A 45 19.29 0.82 -3.58
C LYS A 45 18.26 0.70 -4.69
N PRO A 46 18.43 -0.22 -5.66
CA PRO A 46 17.38 -0.54 -6.62
C PRO A 46 16.26 -1.30 -5.91
N VAL A 47 15.04 -0.78 -6.00
CA VAL A 47 13.83 -1.40 -5.45
C VAL A 47 12.82 -1.63 -6.58
N PRO A 48 12.00 -2.70 -6.53
CA PRO A 48 10.98 -2.90 -7.55
C PRO A 48 9.89 -1.84 -7.46
N VAL A 49 9.32 -1.54 -8.63
CA VAL A 49 8.10 -0.77 -8.77
C VAL A 49 6.95 -1.74 -9.03
N ILE A 50 5.93 -1.68 -8.19
CA ILE A 50 4.68 -2.42 -8.35
C ILE A 50 3.60 -1.49 -8.88
N GLU A 51 2.95 -1.89 -9.96
CA GLU A 51 1.64 -1.36 -10.34
C GLU A 51 0.55 -2.08 -9.54
N ILE A 52 -0.21 -1.34 -8.73
CA ILE A 52 -1.21 -1.89 -7.81
C ILE A 52 -2.53 -2.12 -8.57
N ASP A 53 -2.99 -3.37 -8.60
CA ASP A 53 -4.30 -3.77 -9.11
C ASP A 53 -5.36 -3.70 -8.00
N ALA A 54 -5.01 -4.15 -6.79
CA ALA A 54 -5.86 -4.07 -5.61
C ALA A 54 -5.05 -3.82 -4.33
N LEU A 55 -5.62 -3.01 -3.44
CA LEU A 55 -5.09 -2.76 -2.10
C LEU A 55 -6.16 -3.13 -1.08
N TYR A 56 -5.87 -4.08 -0.20
CA TYR A 56 -6.76 -4.50 0.87
C TYR A 56 -6.19 -4.07 2.21
N ARG A 57 -6.96 -3.28 2.97
CA ARG A 57 -6.63 -2.94 4.35
C ARG A 57 -7.18 -4.01 5.28
N HIS A 58 -6.28 -4.66 6.01
CA HIS A 58 -6.65 -5.48 7.16
C HIS A 58 -7.11 -4.59 8.29
N SER A 59 -8.07 -5.06 9.09
CA SER A 59 -8.71 -4.26 10.13
C SER A 59 -7.70 -3.51 10.97
N ASP A 60 -7.62 -2.20 10.75
CA ASP A 60 -6.82 -1.30 11.56
C ASP A 60 -7.77 -0.28 12.18
N CYS A 61 -7.64 -0.12 13.48
CA CYS A 61 -8.49 0.72 14.29
C CYS A 61 -7.82 2.07 14.39
N LEU A 62 -8.25 3.01 13.54
CA LEU A 62 -7.79 4.37 13.66
C LEU A 62 -8.40 4.98 14.93
N GLN A 63 -7.65 5.85 15.59
CA GLN A 63 -8.16 6.62 16.71
C GLN A 63 -9.25 7.56 16.16
N GLY A 64 -10.50 7.10 16.23
CA GLY A 64 -11.68 7.84 15.80
C GLY A 64 -12.05 8.91 16.83
N SER A 65 -13.35 9.08 17.12
CA SER A 65 -13.77 9.93 18.25
C SER A 65 -13.15 9.44 19.57
N GLU A 66 -12.93 10.35 20.54
CA GLU A 66 -12.33 10.05 21.86
C GLU A 66 -12.97 8.86 22.62
N LYS A 67 -14.13 8.37 22.17
CA LYS A 67 -14.94 7.33 22.85
C LYS A 67 -15.06 6.00 22.11
N SER A 68 -14.59 5.87 20.86
CA SER A 68 -14.55 4.57 20.18
C SER A 68 -13.55 4.61 19.02
N PRO A 69 -12.61 3.66 18.94
CA PRO A 69 -11.83 3.47 17.73
C PRO A 69 -12.77 3.14 16.57
N GLU A 70 -12.48 3.70 15.40
CA GLU A 70 -13.18 3.36 14.17
C GLU A 70 -12.31 2.37 13.40
N CYS A 71 -12.74 1.12 13.42
CA CYS A 71 -12.04 0.04 12.75
C CYS A 71 -12.60 -0.13 11.36
N TYR A 72 -11.72 -0.09 10.37
CA TYR A 72 -12.11 -0.22 8.98
C TYR A 72 -11.29 -1.32 8.32
N SER A 73 -11.97 -2.23 7.64
CA SER A 73 -11.35 -3.26 6.80
C SER A 73 -12.01 -3.28 5.42
N GLY A 74 -11.25 -3.64 4.40
CA GLY A 74 -11.79 -3.78 3.05
C GLY A 74 -10.84 -3.31 1.95
N LEU A 75 -11.34 -3.42 0.71
CA LEU A 75 -10.65 -2.93 -0.47
C LEU A 75 -10.59 -1.40 -0.47
N LEU A 76 -9.38 -0.87 -0.60
CA LEU A 76 -9.12 0.53 -0.85
C LEU A 76 -9.14 0.76 -2.36
N GLN A 77 -10.14 1.51 -2.82
CA GLN A 77 -10.21 1.95 -4.21
C GLN A 77 -9.47 3.29 -4.32
N PRO A 78 -8.58 3.49 -5.32
CA PRO A 78 -8.03 4.80 -5.58
C PRO A 78 -9.17 5.75 -5.95
N ARG A 79 -9.09 7.00 -5.50
CA ARG A 79 -10.00 8.05 -5.97
C ARG A 79 -9.75 8.25 -7.45
N LYS A 80 -10.83 8.32 -8.25
CA LYS A 80 -10.75 8.70 -9.66
C LYS A 80 -10.10 10.10 -9.75
N PRO A 81 -9.21 10.31 -10.73
CA PRO A 81 -8.58 11.62 -10.93
C PRO A 81 -9.59 12.73 -11.21
#